data_AF-A0A090WGN2-F1
#
_entry.id   AF-A0A090WGN2-F1
#
_cell.length_a   1.000
_cell.length_b   1.000
_cell.length_c   1.000
_cell.angle_alpha   90.00
_cell.angle_beta   90.00
_cell.angle_gamma   90.00
#
_symmetry.space_group_name_H-M   'P 1'
#
loop_
_entity.id
_entity.type
_entity.pdbx_description
1 polymer ?
#
loop_
_entity_poly.entity_id
_entity_poly.type
_entity_poly.pdbx_seq_one_letter_code
_entity_poly.pdbx_strand_id
1 'polypeptide(L)'
;MNGAKELKIKGIHIDGYASSETVKYGITSSNSPSSDLYNLYLDDVTFVNFKNSAGGAIFKAYAGTKADTISIKNSTFKDSYRGLNLSYEKDETGKYNAEHIIIQNSLFVDIEQFAVNYTRSGIEARTSGGNLLIDHCVFYRVDDSEKGRIIKVNGIKNVHIKNSVLDNSRETTSIVQLKGNHHIIENCVVYNSGKVKLSDSAQEINLERFNPKWENTENFKVRDGSGLINAGTDQKNIGLINND
;
A
#
# COMPACT_ATOMS: atom_id res chain seq x y z
N MET A 1 -13.16 13.85 -2.75
CA MET A 1 -12.89 15.00 -1.86
C MET A 1 -13.00 16.28 -2.69
N ASN A 2 -14.21 16.72 -3.05
CA ASN A 2 -14.40 17.91 -3.87
C ASN A 2 -14.31 19.17 -2.97
N GLY A 3 -13.23 19.95 -3.10
CA GLY A 3 -13.01 21.18 -2.34
C GLY A 3 -12.61 21.02 -0.87
N ALA A 4 -12.63 19.80 -0.32
CA ALA A 4 -12.17 19.54 1.04
C ALA A 4 -10.64 19.48 1.10
N LYS A 5 -10.05 20.37 1.90
CA LYS A 5 -8.59 20.38 2.17
C LYS A 5 -8.13 19.20 3.04
N GLU A 6 -9.05 18.58 3.77
CA GLU A 6 -8.73 17.48 4.68
C GLU A 6 -9.95 16.55 4.85
N LEU A 7 -9.69 15.24 4.94
CA LEU A 7 -10.63 14.22 5.40
C LEU A 7 -9.95 13.35 6.46
N LYS A 8 -10.55 13.26 7.64
CA LYS A 8 -10.12 12.41 8.76
C LYS A 8 -11.23 11.40 9.06
N ILE A 9 -10.91 10.11 9.01
CA ILE A 9 -11.84 9.03 9.36
C ILE A 9 -11.19 8.15 10.41
N LYS A 10 -11.92 7.86 11.48
CA LYS A 10 -11.45 7.00 12.57
C LYS A 10 -12.51 6.04 13.07
N GLY A 11 -12.16 4.77 13.27
CA GLY A 11 -13.01 3.76 13.92
C GLY A 11 -14.20 3.32 13.06
N ILE A 12 -14.08 3.36 11.73
CA ILE A 12 -15.21 3.12 10.81
C ILE A 12 -14.99 1.86 9.99
N HIS A 13 -16.02 1.03 9.93
CA HIS A 13 -16.14 -0.08 9.01
C HIS A 13 -16.96 0.33 7.78
N ILE A 14 -16.39 0.19 6.58
CA ILE A 14 -16.96 0.58 5.30
C ILE A 14 -17.06 -0.66 4.41
N ASP A 15 -18.29 -1.09 4.14
CA ASP A 15 -18.60 -2.24 3.30
C ASP A 15 -19.08 -1.77 1.92
N GLY A 16 -18.34 -2.14 0.88
CA GLY A 16 -18.65 -1.86 -0.53
C GLY A 16 -19.58 -2.88 -1.18
N TYR A 17 -20.09 -3.86 -0.43
CA TYR A 17 -21.04 -4.86 -0.95
C TYR A 17 -22.33 -4.20 -1.44
N ALA A 18 -22.77 -4.61 -2.62
CA ALA A 18 -24.04 -4.20 -3.20
C ALA A 18 -24.62 -5.35 -4.04
N SER A 19 -25.93 -5.56 -3.95
CA SER A 19 -26.63 -6.68 -4.59
C SER A 19 -26.84 -6.51 -6.11
N SER A 20 -26.69 -5.30 -6.64
CA SER A 20 -26.95 -4.97 -8.05
C SER A 20 -25.72 -4.44 -8.78
N GLU A 21 -25.14 -3.34 -8.31
CA GLU A 21 -23.95 -2.72 -8.90
C GLU A 21 -22.84 -2.59 -7.86
N THR A 22 -21.68 -3.19 -8.13
CA THR A 22 -20.54 -3.16 -7.21
C THR A 22 -20.00 -1.73 -7.04
N VAL A 23 -19.85 -1.30 -5.79
CA VAL A 23 -19.31 0.02 -5.47
C VAL A 23 -17.92 0.16 -6.07
N LYS A 24 -17.74 1.21 -6.89
CA LYS A 24 -16.51 1.38 -7.66
C LYS A 24 -15.36 1.91 -6.83
N TYR A 25 -15.63 2.90 -5.97
CA TYR A 25 -14.59 3.55 -5.18
C TYR A 25 -15.05 3.76 -3.73
N GLY A 26 -14.16 3.53 -2.77
CA GLY A 26 -14.41 3.90 -1.37
C GLY A 26 -14.22 5.41 -1.16
N ILE A 27 -13.03 5.90 -1.53
CA ILE A 27 -12.68 7.32 -1.46
C ILE A 27 -12.03 7.72 -2.78
N THR A 28 -12.33 8.92 -3.26
CA THR A 28 -11.61 9.53 -4.37
C THR A 28 -11.08 10.91 -4.02
N SER A 29 -9.99 11.34 -4.67
CA SER A 29 -9.68 12.76 -4.78
C SER A 29 -10.74 13.48 -5.64
N SER A 30 -10.63 14.81 -5.78
CA SER A 30 -11.49 15.57 -6.70
C SER A 30 -11.38 15.01 -8.12
N ASN A 31 -12.51 14.85 -8.82
CA ASN A 31 -12.51 14.39 -10.21
C ASN A 31 -12.13 15.50 -11.22
N SER A 32 -11.91 16.71 -10.73
CA SER A 32 -11.47 17.89 -11.50
C SER A 32 -10.06 18.28 -11.05
N PRO A 33 -9.14 18.57 -11.99
CA PRO A 33 -7.80 19.07 -11.68
C PRO A 33 -7.84 20.30 -10.75
N SER A 34 -6.92 20.36 -9.80
CA SER A 34 -6.77 21.49 -8.88
C SER A 34 -5.33 21.62 -8.40
N SER A 35 -4.88 22.85 -8.20
CA SER A 35 -3.61 23.15 -7.52
C SER A 35 -3.71 23.03 -6.00
N ASP A 36 -4.92 22.96 -5.45
CA ASP A 36 -5.12 22.82 -4.01
C ASP A 36 -4.69 21.44 -3.54
N LEU A 37 -3.82 21.43 -2.53
CA LEU A 37 -3.45 20.21 -1.84
C LEU A 37 -4.57 19.76 -0.91
N TYR A 38 -4.72 18.45 -0.76
CA TYR A 38 -5.61 17.85 0.21
C TYR A 38 -4.87 16.87 1.12
N ASN A 39 -5.47 16.54 2.26
CA ASN A 39 -4.96 15.54 3.18
C ASN A 39 -6.00 14.45 3.45
N LEU A 40 -5.56 13.19 3.46
CA LEU A 40 -6.40 12.05 3.83
C LEU A 40 -5.77 11.33 5.01
N TYR A 41 -6.48 11.26 6.12
CA TYR A 41 -6.06 10.52 7.31
C TYR A 41 -7.09 9.44 7.63
N LEU A 42 -6.64 8.19 7.62
CA LEU A 42 -7.41 7.00 7.96
C LEU A 42 -6.74 6.33 9.15
N ASP A 43 -7.47 6.15 10.25
CA ASP A 43 -6.96 5.50 11.46
C ASP A 43 -8.00 4.51 11.97
N ASP A 44 -7.65 3.25 12.22
CA ASP A 44 -8.61 2.25 12.71
C ASP A 44 -9.85 2.15 11.79
N VAL A 45 -9.63 2.04 10.48
CA VAL A 45 -10.72 1.86 9.51
C VAL A 45 -10.64 0.50 8.84
N THR A 46 -11.80 -0.04 8.47
CA THR A 46 -11.89 -1.25 7.65
C THR A 46 -12.60 -0.93 6.35
N PHE A 47 -11.99 -1.27 5.22
CA PHE A 47 -12.63 -1.29 3.91
C PHE A 47 -12.75 -2.74 3.45
N VAL A 48 -13.96 -3.16 3.08
CA VAL A 48 -14.25 -4.53 2.62
C VAL A 48 -15.16 -4.51 1.39
N ASN A 49 -15.07 -5.54 0.54
CA ASN A 49 -15.97 -5.79 -0.59
C ASN A 49 -15.98 -4.75 -1.72
N PHE A 50 -14.87 -4.02 -1.95
CA PHE A 50 -14.74 -3.14 -3.12
C PHE A 50 -14.30 -3.92 -4.37
N LYS A 51 -15.17 -4.80 -4.87
CA LYS A 51 -14.86 -5.83 -5.90
C LYS A 51 -15.15 -5.41 -7.35
N ASN A 52 -15.34 -4.12 -7.63
CA ASN A 52 -15.62 -3.65 -8.99
C ASN A 52 -14.39 -3.84 -9.91
N SER A 53 -14.41 -4.88 -10.75
CA SER A 53 -13.33 -5.20 -11.70
C SER A 53 -13.25 -4.24 -12.90
N ALA A 54 -14.27 -3.40 -13.12
CA ALA A 54 -14.29 -2.33 -14.13
C ALA A 54 -13.51 -1.08 -13.67
N GLY A 55 -12.36 -1.30 -13.03
CA GLY A 55 -11.42 -0.27 -12.62
C GLY A 55 -11.67 0.32 -11.24
N GLY A 56 -12.36 -0.40 -10.34
CA GLY A 56 -12.59 0.01 -8.96
C GLY A 56 -11.33 0.00 -8.09
N ALA A 57 -11.38 0.68 -6.96
CA ALA A 57 -10.30 0.74 -5.97
C ALA A 57 -10.82 1.30 -4.65
N ILE A 58 -10.22 0.92 -3.52
CA ILE A 58 -10.57 1.53 -2.23
C ILE A 58 -10.26 3.02 -2.25
N PHE A 59 -9.07 3.41 -2.69
CA PHE A 59 -8.72 4.81 -2.93
C PHE A 59 -8.30 5.04 -4.38
N LYS A 60 -8.85 6.08 -5.00
CA LYS A 60 -8.44 6.57 -6.32
C LYS A 60 -8.05 8.04 -6.29
N ALA A 61 -6.83 8.33 -6.73
CA ALA A 61 -6.46 9.69 -7.12
C ALA A 61 -6.76 9.93 -8.60
N TYR A 62 -7.46 11.01 -8.90
CA TYR A 62 -7.68 11.51 -10.25
C TYR A 62 -6.49 12.36 -10.73
N ALA A 63 -6.25 12.33 -12.03
CA ALA A 63 -5.21 13.12 -12.67
C ALA A 63 -5.41 14.63 -12.42
N GLY A 64 -4.32 15.35 -12.24
CA GLY A 64 -4.30 16.78 -11.92
C GLY A 64 -4.65 17.11 -10.47
N THR A 65 -4.67 16.13 -9.56
CA THR A 65 -4.84 16.36 -8.11
C THR A 65 -3.64 15.84 -7.34
N LYS A 66 -3.28 16.51 -6.25
CA LYS A 66 -2.16 16.11 -5.40
C LYS A 66 -2.53 16.19 -3.93
N ALA A 67 -2.37 15.09 -3.20
CA ALA A 67 -2.40 15.12 -1.75
C ALA A 67 -1.09 15.75 -1.24
N ASP A 68 -1.14 16.52 -0.17
CA ASP A 68 0.05 16.70 0.65
C ASP A 68 0.35 15.35 1.33
N THR A 69 -0.54 14.92 2.24
CA THR A 69 -0.36 13.67 2.97
C THR A 69 -1.55 12.72 2.81
N ILE A 70 -1.26 11.45 2.52
CA ILE A 70 -2.17 10.32 2.73
C ILE A 70 -1.57 9.47 3.84
N SER A 71 -2.21 9.43 5.01
CA SER A 71 -1.80 8.62 6.15
C SER A 71 -2.86 7.57 6.47
N ILE A 72 -2.42 6.33 6.57
CA ILE A 72 -3.26 5.16 6.86
C ILE A 72 -2.60 4.42 8.02
N LYS A 73 -3.32 4.27 9.13
CA LYS A 73 -2.81 3.64 10.35
C LYS A 73 -3.81 2.64 10.91
N ASN A 74 -3.33 1.54 11.48
CA ASN A 74 -4.18 0.59 12.22
C ASN A 74 -5.38 0.08 11.40
N SER A 75 -5.25 -0.02 10.07
CA SER A 75 -6.40 -0.15 9.16
C SER A 75 -6.37 -1.44 8.38
N THR A 76 -7.54 -1.92 7.96
CA THR A 76 -7.71 -3.16 7.20
C THR A 76 -8.35 -2.89 5.84
N PHE A 77 -7.76 -3.46 4.79
CA PHE A 77 -8.21 -3.42 3.40
C PHE A 77 -8.39 -4.86 2.96
N LYS A 78 -9.63 -5.29 2.75
CA LYS A 78 -9.95 -6.70 2.53
C LYS A 78 -10.86 -6.90 1.32
N ASP A 79 -10.74 -8.04 0.64
CA ASP A 79 -11.75 -8.52 -0.30
C ASP A 79 -12.07 -7.48 -1.39
N SER A 80 -11.04 -6.94 -2.04
CA SER A 80 -11.18 -5.78 -2.91
C SER A 80 -10.39 -5.91 -4.20
N TYR A 81 -10.83 -5.22 -5.25
CA TYR A 81 -10.15 -5.28 -6.55
C TYR A 81 -8.78 -4.61 -6.51
N ARG A 82 -8.69 -3.41 -5.91
CA ARG A 82 -7.45 -2.63 -5.73
C ARG A 82 -7.48 -1.91 -4.39
N GLY A 83 -6.31 -1.73 -3.77
CA GLY A 83 -6.15 -0.84 -2.62
C GLY A 83 -6.09 0.63 -3.06
N LEU A 84 -4.90 1.22 -3.04
CA LEU A 84 -4.62 2.60 -3.39
C LEU A 84 -4.15 2.71 -4.85
N ASN A 85 -4.87 3.48 -5.67
CA ASN A 85 -4.52 3.72 -7.07
C ASN A 85 -4.24 5.20 -7.35
N LEU A 86 -2.95 5.51 -7.53
CA LEU A 86 -2.36 6.82 -7.80
C LEU A 86 -1.49 6.78 -9.06
N SER A 87 -1.96 6.06 -10.10
CA SER A 87 -1.21 5.83 -11.34
C SER A 87 -1.78 6.55 -12.55
N TYR A 88 -2.59 7.60 -12.33
CA TYR A 88 -3.31 8.29 -13.40
C TYR A 88 -2.57 9.50 -13.98
N GLU A 89 -1.46 9.94 -13.36
CA GLU A 89 -0.52 10.88 -13.97
C GLU A 89 0.35 10.15 -15.01
N LYS A 90 0.04 10.37 -16.29
CA LYS A 90 0.66 9.66 -17.42
C LYS A 90 1.35 10.56 -18.44
N ASP A 91 1.20 11.88 -18.34
CA ASP A 91 1.57 12.86 -19.38
C ASP A 91 3.08 13.16 -19.48
N GLU A 92 3.96 12.33 -18.90
CA GLU A 92 5.43 12.52 -18.86
C GLU A 92 5.90 13.89 -18.34
N THR A 93 5.02 14.67 -17.69
CA THR A 93 5.36 16.00 -17.17
C THR A 93 6.04 15.97 -15.80
N GLY A 94 6.15 14.80 -15.18
CA GLY A 94 6.71 14.60 -13.85
C GLY A 94 5.72 14.73 -12.70
N LYS A 95 4.42 14.85 -12.99
CA LYS A 95 3.34 14.90 -11.99
C LYS A 95 3.13 13.56 -11.29
N TYR A 96 2.62 13.64 -10.07
CA TYR A 96 2.27 12.50 -9.20
C TYR A 96 1.24 12.97 -8.14
N ASN A 97 0.47 12.03 -7.60
CA ASN A 97 -0.78 12.37 -6.90
C ASN A 97 -0.69 12.53 -5.37
N ALA A 98 0.48 12.41 -4.74
CA ALA A 98 0.64 12.63 -3.30
C ALA A 98 2.07 13.09 -2.99
N GLU A 99 2.30 13.96 -2.00
CA GLU A 99 3.67 14.25 -1.55
C GLU A 99 4.18 13.14 -0.63
N HIS A 100 3.35 12.75 0.34
CA HIS A 100 3.63 11.69 1.30
C HIS A 100 2.50 10.65 1.33
N ILE A 101 2.85 9.38 1.16
CA ILE A 101 1.98 8.24 1.49
C ILE A 101 2.62 7.48 2.64
N ILE A 102 1.92 7.39 3.76
CA ILE A 102 2.38 6.76 4.99
C ILE A 102 1.37 5.69 5.37
N ILE A 103 1.75 4.41 5.30
CA ILE A 103 0.92 3.27 5.65
C ILE A 103 1.60 2.56 6.81
N GLN A 104 0.94 2.52 7.97
CA GLN A 104 1.51 1.97 9.19
C GLN A 104 0.55 0.99 9.85
N ASN A 105 1.07 -0.10 10.43
CA ASN A 105 0.28 -1.06 11.21
C ASN A 105 -1.02 -1.47 10.50
N SER A 106 -0.95 -1.82 9.21
CA SER A 106 -2.14 -2.01 8.38
C SER A 106 -2.11 -3.33 7.61
N LEU A 107 -3.30 -3.85 7.35
CA LEU A 107 -3.53 -5.16 6.78
C LEU A 107 -4.15 -5.04 5.38
N PHE A 108 -3.55 -5.70 4.39
CA PHE A 108 -4.09 -5.85 3.03
C PHE A 108 -4.26 -7.33 2.72
N VAL A 109 -5.50 -7.77 2.55
CA VAL A 109 -5.84 -9.20 2.40
C VAL A 109 -6.78 -9.40 1.24
N ASP A 110 -6.53 -10.41 0.42
CA ASP A 110 -7.43 -10.76 -0.68
C ASP A 110 -7.70 -9.58 -1.62
N ILE A 111 -6.59 -9.01 -2.11
CA ILE A 111 -6.63 -7.90 -3.06
C ILE A 111 -6.33 -8.44 -4.46
N GLU A 112 -7.30 -8.37 -5.37
CA GLU A 112 -7.23 -9.03 -6.68
C GLU A 112 -6.10 -8.50 -7.56
N GLN A 113 -5.83 -7.19 -7.47
CA GLN A 113 -4.67 -6.55 -8.07
C GLN A 113 -3.74 -6.06 -6.97
N PHE A 114 -3.34 -4.79 -6.97
CA PHE A 114 -2.31 -4.27 -6.08
C PHE A 114 -2.87 -3.65 -4.80
N ALA A 115 -2.06 -3.66 -3.74
CA ALA A 115 -2.32 -2.88 -2.53
C ALA A 115 -2.01 -1.39 -2.77
N VAL A 116 -0.91 -1.08 -3.46
CA VAL A 116 -0.51 0.29 -3.81
C VAL A 116 -0.01 0.34 -5.24
N ASN A 117 -0.51 1.31 -6.02
CA ASN A 117 0.06 1.69 -7.31
C ASN A 117 0.29 3.19 -7.36
N TYR A 118 1.55 3.59 -7.33
CA TYR A 118 1.96 4.97 -7.17
C TYR A 118 3.00 5.33 -8.23
N THR A 119 2.62 6.22 -9.13
CA THR A 119 3.41 6.54 -10.32
C THR A 119 3.69 8.03 -10.41
N ARG A 120 4.93 8.33 -10.82
CA ARG A 120 5.37 9.61 -11.36
C ARG A 120 5.93 9.34 -12.76
N SER A 121 5.33 9.94 -13.78
CA SER A 121 5.78 9.80 -15.17
C SER A 121 6.53 11.05 -15.61
N GLY A 122 7.81 10.93 -15.99
CA GLY A 122 8.65 12.07 -16.37
C GLY A 122 9.37 12.77 -15.21
N ILE A 123 9.89 13.97 -15.46
CA ILE A 123 10.70 14.73 -14.50
C ILE A 123 10.13 16.13 -14.33
N GLU A 124 9.70 16.44 -13.11
CA GLU A 124 9.39 17.80 -12.67
C GLU A 124 10.47 18.25 -11.69
N ALA A 125 11.42 19.06 -12.16
CA ALA A 125 12.63 19.43 -11.42
C ALA A 125 12.35 20.18 -10.10
N ARG A 126 11.18 20.82 -9.99
CA ARG A 126 10.78 21.61 -8.81
C ARG A 126 10.11 20.76 -7.72
N THR A 127 10.19 19.44 -7.82
CA THR A 127 9.56 18.53 -6.87
C THR A 127 10.56 17.63 -6.16
N SER A 128 10.23 17.31 -4.91
CA SER A 128 10.78 16.23 -4.10
C SER A 128 10.59 14.84 -4.72
N GLY A 129 9.62 14.67 -5.62
CA GLY A 129 9.41 13.45 -6.40
C GLY A 129 8.66 12.33 -5.67
N GLY A 130 7.99 12.65 -4.57
CA GLY A 130 7.08 11.76 -3.85
C GLY A 130 7.78 10.80 -2.87
N ASN A 131 7.08 10.50 -1.79
CA ASN A 131 7.57 9.66 -0.69
C ASN A 131 6.54 8.58 -0.36
N LEU A 132 6.97 7.32 -0.28
CA LEU A 132 6.17 6.19 0.19
C LEU A 132 6.86 5.54 1.39
N LEU A 133 6.17 5.52 2.53
CA LEU A 133 6.56 4.76 3.72
C LEU A 133 5.50 3.68 3.98
N ILE A 134 5.95 2.43 4.05
CA ILE A 134 5.15 1.29 4.51
C ILE A 134 5.89 0.69 5.71
N ASP A 135 5.23 0.64 6.86
CA ASP A 135 5.85 0.20 8.10
C ASP A 135 4.89 -0.69 8.91
N HIS A 136 5.37 -1.81 9.44
CA HIS A 136 4.54 -2.73 10.23
C HIS A 136 3.25 -3.20 9.52
N CYS A 137 3.32 -3.48 8.22
CA CYS A 137 2.15 -3.91 7.45
C CYS A 137 2.18 -5.40 7.13
N VAL A 138 1.01 -5.97 6.88
CA VAL A 138 0.88 -7.35 6.36
C VAL A 138 0.12 -7.31 5.03
N PHE A 139 0.71 -7.93 4.01
CA PHE A 139 0.10 -8.13 2.70
C PHE A 139 -0.08 -9.62 2.48
N TYR A 140 -1.31 -10.09 2.34
CA TYR A 140 -1.62 -11.51 2.21
C TYR A 140 -2.54 -11.78 1.03
N ARG A 141 -2.10 -12.62 0.08
CA ARG A 141 -2.82 -12.87 -1.19
C ARG A 141 -3.18 -11.57 -1.92
N VAL A 142 -2.16 -10.82 -2.31
CA VAL A 142 -2.29 -9.58 -3.10
C VAL A 142 -1.69 -9.78 -4.49
N ASP A 143 -2.48 -9.52 -5.54
CA ASP A 143 -2.13 -9.70 -6.96
C ASP A 143 -1.53 -11.09 -7.26
N ASP A 144 -2.20 -12.16 -6.79
CA ASP A 144 -1.73 -13.57 -6.91
C ASP A 144 -1.90 -14.10 -8.34
N SER A 145 -1.22 -13.44 -9.28
CA SER A 145 -1.16 -13.74 -10.69
C SER A 145 0.29 -13.65 -11.17
N GLU A 146 0.65 -14.38 -12.23
CA GLU A 146 2.04 -14.49 -12.74
C GLU A 146 2.77 -13.13 -12.87
N LYS A 147 2.06 -12.12 -13.38
CA LYS A 147 2.57 -10.75 -13.63
C LYS A 147 2.13 -9.73 -12.57
N GLY A 148 1.51 -10.20 -11.50
CA GLY A 148 1.03 -9.37 -10.43
C GLY A 148 2.15 -8.64 -9.69
N ARG A 149 1.78 -7.61 -8.92
CA ARG A 149 2.67 -6.96 -7.96
C ARG A 149 1.84 -6.42 -6.79
N ILE A 150 2.32 -6.63 -5.57
CA ILE A 150 1.71 -6.13 -4.33
C ILE A 150 1.84 -4.61 -4.26
N ILE A 151 3.07 -4.11 -4.49
CA ILE A 151 3.41 -2.69 -4.47
C ILE A 151 4.00 -2.33 -5.83
N LYS A 152 3.31 -1.43 -6.53
CA LYS A 152 3.71 -0.88 -7.84
C LYS A 152 4.19 0.55 -7.62
N VAL A 153 5.49 0.77 -7.72
CA VAL A 153 6.09 2.11 -7.70
C VAL A 153 6.80 2.36 -9.03
N ASN A 154 6.59 3.54 -9.62
CA ASN A 154 7.28 3.96 -10.82
C ASN A 154 7.65 5.44 -10.73
N GLY A 155 8.93 5.77 -10.91
CA GLY A 155 9.43 7.15 -10.91
C GLY A 155 9.39 7.88 -9.55
N ILE A 156 8.81 7.30 -8.49
CA ILE A 156 8.81 7.87 -7.13
C ILE A 156 10.24 7.94 -6.60
N LYS A 157 10.65 9.06 -5.99
CA LYS A 157 12.04 9.23 -5.54
C LYS A 157 12.35 8.42 -4.28
N ASN A 158 11.50 8.50 -3.26
CA ASN A 158 11.79 7.89 -1.97
C ASN A 158 10.76 6.80 -1.64
N VAL A 159 11.24 5.57 -1.42
CA VAL A 159 10.39 4.43 -1.05
C VAL A 159 11.06 3.67 0.09
N HIS A 160 10.39 3.54 1.22
CA HIS A 160 10.86 2.73 2.35
C HIS A 160 9.77 1.76 2.76
N ILE A 161 10.05 0.47 2.61
CA ILE A 161 9.18 -0.62 3.06
C ILE A 161 9.92 -1.29 4.21
N LYS A 162 9.39 -1.20 5.42
CA LYS A 162 10.07 -1.74 6.61
C LYS A 162 9.15 -2.50 7.53
N ASN A 163 9.75 -3.38 8.33
CA ASN A 163 9.08 -4.14 9.39
C ASN A 163 7.79 -4.83 8.93
N SER A 164 7.68 -5.27 7.67
CA SER A 164 6.42 -5.73 7.07
C SER A 164 6.51 -7.18 6.59
N VAL A 165 5.36 -7.84 6.47
CA VAL A 165 5.27 -9.21 5.95
C VAL A 165 4.52 -9.23 4.62
N LEU A 166 5.11 -9.85 3.60
CA LEU A 166 4.47 -10.13 2.31
C LEU A 166 4.33 -11.64 2.19
N ASP A 167 3.10 -12.13 2.24
CA ASP A 167 2.82 -13.56 2.36
C ASP A 167 1.77 -14.04 1.34
N ASN A 168 1.96 -15.27 0.88
CA ASN A 168 0.99 -16.05 0.15
C ASN A 168 0.50 -15.48 -1.20
N SER A 169 1.31 -14.68 -1.91
CA SER A 169 1.12 -14.34 -3.33
C SER A 169 2.01 -15.23 -4.21
N ARG A 170 1.64 -16.52 -4.31
CA ARG A 170 2.47 -17.63 -4.80
C ARG A 170 2.71 -17.61 -6.30
N GLU A 171 1.69 -17.26 -7.08
CA GLU A 171 1.77 -17.21 -8.54
C GLU A 171 2.56 -15.99 -8.99
N THR A 172 2.62 -14.94 -8.17
CA THR A 172 3.34 -13.72 -8.49
C THR A 172 4.85 -13.96 -8.57
N THR A 173 5.46 -13.73 -9.75
CA THR A 173 6.91 -13.89 -9.88
C THR A 173 7.70 -12.77 -9.16
N SER A 174 7.15 -11.55 -9.14
CA SER A 174 7.83 -10.35 -8.65
C SER A 174 6.85 -9.47 -7.86
N ILE A 175 6.77 -9.67 -6.55
CA ILE A 175 5.78 -8.99 -5.70
C ILE A 175 6.06 -7.49 -5.52
N VAL A 176 7.33 -7.08 -5.59
CA VAL A 176 7.77 -5.68 -5.45
C VAL A 176 8.92 -5.43 -6.42
N GLN A 177 8.96 -4.23 -7.00
CA GLN A 177 10.06 -3.76 -7.83
C GLN A 177 10.51 -2.38 -7.34
N LEU A 178 11.73 -2.32 -6.80
CA LEU A 178 12.36 -1.10 -6.31
C LEU A 178 13.47 -0.67 -7.26
N LYS A 179 13.58 0.63 -7.50
CA LYS A 179 14.51 1.21 -8.46
C LYS A 179 14.99 2.58 -7.99
N GLY A 180 16.27 2.69 -7.67
CA GLY A 180 16.88 3.94 -7.22
C GLY A 180 17.52 3.83 -5.83
N ASN A 181 18.53 4.64 -5.58
CA ASN A 181 19.33 4.64 -4.35
C ASN A 181 18.59 5.07 -3.07
N HIS A 182 17.37 5.61 -3.18
CA HIS A 182 16.50 5.95 -2.05
C HIS A 182 15.30 5.00 -1.94
N HIS A 183 15.39 3.82 -2.56
CA HIS A 183 14.42 2.75 -2.40
C HIS A 183 15.02 1.67 -1.52
N ILE A 184 14.39 1.42 -0.38
CA ILE A 184 14.88 0.50 0.65
C ILE A 184 13.75 -0.43 1.06
N ILE A 185 14.02 -1.73 1.07
CA ILE A 185 13.24 -2.71 1.82
C ILE A 185 14.06 -3.22 3.00
N GLU A 186 13.53 -3.11 4.22
CA GLU A 186 14.29 -3.32 5.45
C GLU A 186 13.52 -4.16 6.48
N ASN A 187 14.17 -5.13 7.13
CA ASN A 187 13.58 -5.97 8.20
C ASN A 187 12.18 -6.49 7.82
N CYS A 188 12.03 -7.02 6.61
CA CYS A 188 10.76 -7.57 6.13
C CYS A 188 10.83 -9.09 6.02
N VAL A 189 9.69 -9.76 6.06
CA VAL A 189 9.58 -11.20 5.79
C VAL A 189 8.79 -11.43 4.52
N VAL A 190 9.34 -12.22 3.60
CA VAL A 190 8.65 -12.67 2.39
C VAL A 190 8.49 -14.18 2.44
N TYR A 191 7.25 -14.64 2.58
CA TYR A 191 6.93 -16.06 2.68
C TYR A 191 5.90 -16.47 1.62
N ASN A 192 6.01 -17.69 1.07
CA ASN A 192 5.10 -18.21 0.04
C ASN A 192 4.72 -17.20 -1.06
N SER A 193 5.68 -16.39 -1.49
CA SER A 193 5.46 -15.28 -2.40
C SER A 193 6.64 -15.09 -3.35
N GLY A 194 6.41 -14.33 -4.41
CA GLY A 194 7.42 -13.96 -5.38
C GLY A 194 8.65 -13.23 -4.82
N LYS A 195 9.53 -12.86 -5.75
CA LYS A 195 10.78 -12.15 -5.42
C LYS A 195 10.53 -10.65 -5.27
N VAL A 196 11.34 -10.02 -4.42
CA VAL A 196 11.56 -8.57 -4.48
C VAL A 196 12.66 -8.34 -5.51
N LYS A 197 12.43 -7.46 -6.49
CA LYS A 197 13.42 -7.10 -7.50
C LYS A 197 13.95 -5.70 -7.23
N LEU A 198 15.26 -5.55 -7.28
CA LEU A 198 15.98 -4.31 -7.05
C LEU A 198 16.75 -3.92 -8.31
N SER A 199 16.86 -2.62 -8.56
CA SER A 199 17.72 -2.05 -9.61
C SER A 199 18.18 -0.64 -9.22
N ASP A 200 19.14 -0.08 -9.95
CA ASP A 200 19.65 1.29 -9.78
C ASP A 200 19.99 1.65 -8.32
N SER A 201 20.74 0.76 -7.66
CA SER A 201 21.18 0.92 -6.26
C SER A 201 20.08 0.87 -5.19
N ALA A 202 18.88 0.39 -5.53
CA ALA A 202 17.88 0.03 -4.51
C ALA A 202 18.43 -1.04 -3.55
N GLN A 203 18.05 -0.94 -2.28
CA GLN A 203 18.66 -1.69 -1.18
C GLN A 203 17.68 -2.68 -0.57
N GLU A 204 18.22 -3.83 -0.18
CA GLU A 204 17.57 -4.85 0.64
C GLU A 204 18.42 -5.06 1.88
N ILE A 205 17.81 -4.89 3.06
CA ILE A 205 18.47 -4.98 4.35
C ILE A 205 17.64 -5.94 5.21
N ASN A 206 18.20 -7.08 5.63
CA ASN A 206 17.51 -8.07 6.46
C ASN A 206 16.13 -8.51 5.90
N LEU A 207 16.08 -8.92 4.63
CA LEU A 207 14.88 -9.51 4.04
C LEU A 207 14.86 -11.01 4.27
N GLU A 208 14.05 -11.44 5.22
CA GLU A 208 13.98 -12.82 5.67
C GLU A 208 12.90 -13.61 4.92
N ARG A 209 13.00 -14.95 4.92
CA ARG A 209 12.09 -15.85 4.19
C ARG A 209 11.58 -17.04 5.00
N PHE A 210 11.52 -16.90 6.32
CA PHE A 210 10.98 -17.94 7.20
C PHE A 210 9.44 -17.89 7.27
N ASN A 211 8.82 -18.97 7.74
CA ASN A 211 7.37 -19.02 7.95
C ASN A 211 6.95 -18.07 9.09
N PRO A 212 6.04 -17.09 8.86
CA PRO A 212 5.55 -16.14 9.87
C PRO A 212 4.93 -16.76 11.12
N LYS A 213 4.46 -18.01 11.04
CA LYS A 213 3.73 -18.73 12.10
C LYS A 213 2.50 -17.95 12.60
N TRP A 214 1.59 -17.60 11.69
CA TRP A 214 0.30 -17.01 12.06
C TRP A 214 -0.52 -17.96 12.94
N GLU A 215 -1.16 -17.45 13.98
CA GLU A 215 -2.17 -18.16 14.77
C GLU A 215 -3.35 -18.52 13.89
N ASN A 216 -3.86 -17.51 13.19
CA ASN A 216 -4.95 -17.54 12.22
C ASN A 216 -4.71 -16.46 11.15
N THR A 217 -5.45 -16.52 10.05
CA THR A 217 -5.38 -15.56 8.93
C THR A 217 -6.54 -14.57 8.92
N GLU A 218 -7.26 -14.43 10.03
CA GLU A 218 -8.33 -13.43 10.17
C GLU A 218 -7.74 -12.10 10.66
N ASN A 219 -6.88 -12.16 11.67
CA ASN A 219 -6.24 -10.99 12.28
C ASN A 219 -4.71 -11.01 12.20
N PHE A 220 -4.12 -12.07 11.63
CA PHE A 220 -2.66 -12.22 11.50
C PHE A 220 -1.92 -12.09 12.83
N LYS A 221 -2.55 -12.54 13.92
CA LYS A 221 -1.87 -12.70 15.21
C LYS A 221 -0.72 -13.70 15.06
N VAL A 222 0.42 -13.36 15.64
CA VAL A 222 1.66 -14.15 15.56
C VAL A 222 1.68 -15.19 16.67
N ARG A 223 2.05 -16.45 16.37
CA ARG A 223 2.27 -17.51 17.39
C ARG A 223 3.56 -17.30 18.16
N ASP A 224 3.57 -17.76 19.40
CA ASP A 224 4.78 -17.87 20.21
C ASP A 224 5.92 -18.60 19.47
N GLY A 225 7.14 -18.07 19.63
CA GLY A 225 8.33 -18.59 18.95
C GLY A 225 8.39 -18.30 17.45
N SER A 226 7.58 -17.37 16.93
CA SER A 226 7.80 -16.79 15.61
C SER A 226 9.03 -15.89 15.59
N GLY A 227 9.78 -15.91 14.49
CA GLY A 227 10.87 -14.97 14.24
C GLY A 227 10.41 -13.53 13.99
N LEU A 228 9.10 -13.28 13.91
CA LEU A 228 8.54 -11.93 13.79
C LEU A 228 8.58 -11.15 15.11
N ILE A 229 8.61 -11.84 16.26
CA ILE A 229 8.42 -11.23 17.57
C ILE A 229 9.63 -10.34 17.92
N ASN A 230 9.40 -9.06 18.22
CA ASN A 230 10.42 -8.07 18.57
C ASN A 230 11.57 -7.93 17.55
N ALA A 231 11.37 -8.36 16.30
CA ALA A 231 12.40 -8.37 15.25
C ALA A 231 12.40 -7.11 14.37
N GLY A 232 11.44 -6.20 14.57
CA GLY A 232 11.38 -4.92 13.90
C GLY A 232 12.56 -4.03 14.26
N THR A 233 12.89 -3.11 13.36
CA THR A 233 13.93 -2.08 13.59
C THR A 233 13.69 -1.23 14.85
N ASP A 234 12.45 -1.20 15.35
CA ASP A 234 12.03 -0.50 16.56
C ASP A 234 11.80 -1.43 17.77
N GLN A 235 12.31 -2.67 17.71
CA GLN A 235 12.13 -3.72 18.73
C GLN A 235 10.68 -4.17 18.93
N LYS A 236 9.76 -3.83 18.02
CA LYS A 236 8.40 -4.41 17.97
C LYS A 236 8.33 -5.55 16.96
N ASN A 237 7.16 -6.13 16.80
CA ASN A 237 6.96 -7.22 15.84
C ASN A 237 7.15 -6.75 14.40
N ILE A 238 7.76 -7.58 13.54
CA ILE A 238 7.62 -7.46 12.08
C ILE A 238 6.19 -7.87 11.71
N GLY A 239 5.54 -7.10 10.83
CA GLY A 239 4.11 -7.22 10.55
C GLY A 239 3.29 -6.33 11.48
N LEU A 240 2.07 -6.75 11.79
CA LEU A 240 1.17 -5.95 12.63
C LEU A 240 1.71 -5.85 14.06
N ILE A 241 1.70 -4.62 14.58
CA ILE A 241 1.87 -4.32 16.00
C ILE A 241 0.48 -4.43 16.60
N ASN A 242 0.12 -5.63 17.04
CA ASN A 242 -1.08 -5.78 17.86
C ASN A 242 -0.87 -4.96 19.13
N ASN A 243 -1.72 -3.96 19.35
CA ASN A 243 -1.82 -3.34 20.67
C ASN A 243 -2.59 -4.35 21.52
N ASP A 244 -1.90 -4.95 22.50
CA ASP A 244 -2.57 -5.66 23.59
C ASP A 244 -3.64 -4.77 24.26
#